data_AF-A0A6A5GFE4-F1
#
_entry.id   AF-A0A6A5GFE4-F1
#
_cell.length_a   1.000
_cell.length_b   1.000
_cell.length_c   1.000
_cell.angle_alpha   90.00
_cell.angle_beta   90.00
_cell.angle_gamma   90.00
#
_symmetry.space_group_name_H-M   'P 1'
#
loop_
_entity.id
_entity.type
_entity.pdbx_description
1 polymer ?
#
loop_
_entity_poly.entity_id
_entity_poly.type
_entity_poly.pdbx_seq_one_letter_code
_entity_poly.pdbx_strand_id
1 'polypeptide(L)' 'MLHVDRVDSLLAEKVHISASGLNPFQCYKFQLRLNYKHGTLQSYCVIQSDKDGKINLVKDKPIRGTYHGKCIHVNTIRD' A
#
# COMPACT_ATOMS: atom_id res chain seq x y z
N MET A 1 -13.09 0.27 -2.44
CA MET A 1 -12.44 -0.78 -3.26
C MET A 1 -10.94 -0.54 -3.31
N LEU A 2 -10.15 -1.60 -3.05
CA LEU A 2 -8.69 -1.60 -3.18
C LEU A 2 -8.31 -1.96 -4.62
N HIS A 3 -7.32 -1.28 -5.18
CA HIS A 3 -6.82 -1.50 -6.53
C HIS A 3 -5.28 -1.56 -6.53
N VAL A 4 -4.74 -2.51 -7.29
CA VAL A 4 -3.32 -2.67 -7.58
C VAL A 4 -3.21 -2.78 -9.10
N ASP A 5 -2.43 -1.89 -9.72
CA ASP A 5 -2.37 -1.78 -11.19
C ASP A 5 -1.75 -3.00 -11.89
N ARG A 6 -0.80 -3.68 -11.23
CA ARG A 6 -0.18 -4.91 -11.71
C ARG A 6 -0.25 -5.96 -10.61
N VAL A 7 -1.06 -7.00 -10.84
CA VAL A 7 -1.25 -8.09 -9.88
C VAL A 7 -0.15 -9.16 -10.02
N ASP A 8 0.40 -9.29 -11.22
CA ASP A 8 1.40 -10.30 -11.59
C ASP A 8 2.76 -9.68 -11.95
N SER A 9 3.32 -8.89 -11.04
CA SER A 9 4.62 -8.23 -11.23
C SER A 9 5.78 -8.98 -10.57
N LEU A 10 6.97 -8.84 -11.16
CA LEU A 10 8.23 -9.34 -10.61
C LEU A 10 8.73 -8.44 -9.47
N LEU A 11 9.66 -8.96 -8.64
CA LEU A 11 10.22 -8.24 -7.48
C LEU A 11 10.75 -6.84 -7.82
N ALA A 12 11.42 -6.70 -8.96
CA ALA A 12 12.03 -5.44 -9.35
C ALA A 12 11.00 -4.41 -9.88
N GLU A 13 9.77 -4.83 -10.12
CA GLU A 13 8.74 -3.99 -10.72
C GLU A 13 7.94 -3.24 -9.66
N LYS A 14 7.71 -1.95 -9.93
CA LYS A 14 6.90 -1.11 -9.06
C LYS A 14 5.43 -1.29 -9.39
N VAL A 15 4.61 -1.38 -8.35
CA VAL A 15 3.14 -1.36 -8.46
C VAL A 15 2.57 -0.09 -7.86
N HIS A 16 1.43 0.33 -8.39
CA HIS A 16 0.64 1.43 -7.85
C HIS A 16 -0.59 0.91 -7.14
N ILE A 17 -0.72 1.30 -5.88
CA ILE A 17 -1.81 0.90 -5.01
C ILE A 17 -2.68 2.12 -4.73
N SER A 18 -3.99 1.97 -4.93
CA SER A 18 -4.99 2.98 -4.62
C SER A 18 -6.22 2.37 -3.97
N ALA A 19 -6.97 3.19 -3.25
CA ALA A 19 -8.26 2.83 -2.71
C ALA A 19 -9.28 3.95 -2.95
N SER A 20 -10.54 3.58 -3.11
CA SER A 20 -11.66 4.49 -3.36
C SER A 20 -12.91 4.05 -2.61
N GLY A 21 -13.90 4.94 -2.49
CA GLY A 21 -15.16 4.65 -1.77
C GLY A 21 -14.94 4.49 -0.27
N LEU A 22 -13.96 5.22 0.28
CA LEU A 22 -13.67 5.28 1.71
C LEU A 22 -14.46 6.44 2.35
N ASN A 23 -14.58 6.43 3.68
CA ASN A 23 -15.13 7.56 4.41
C ASN A 23 -14.13 8.74 4.31
N PRO A 24 -14.55 9.94 3.86
CA PRO A 24 -13.65 11.08 3.74
C PRO A 24 -12.89 11.39 5.04
N PHE A 25 -11.61 11.76 4.91
CA PHE A 25 -10.73 12.08 6.04
C PHE A 25 -10.58 11.00 7.13
N GLN A 26 -11.00 9.76 6.86
CA GLN A 26 -10.80 8.64 7.78
C GLN A 26 -9.40 8.04 7.58
N CYS A 27 -8.78 7.61 8.67
CA CYS A 27 -7.50 6.91 8.63
C CYS A 27 -7.69 5.41 8.37
N TYR A 28 -6.92 4.87 7.43
CA TYR A 28 -6.91 3.47 7.05
C TYR A 28 -5.51 2.89 7.18
N LYS A 29 -5.43 1.59 7.54
CA LYS A 29 -4.18 0.83 7.60
C LYS A 29 -4.03 -0.02 6.34
N PHE A 30 -2.95 0.20 5.60
CA PHE A 30 -2.51 -0.71 4.54
C PHE A 30 -1.45 -1.65 5.12
N GLN A 31 -1.63 -2.95 4.95
CA GLN A 31 -0.68 -3.96 5.41
C GLN A 31 -0.25 -4.82 4.23
N LEU A 32 1.06 -4.89 4.01
CA LEU A 32 1.65 -5.79 3.05
C LEU A 32 2.17 -7.00 3.83
N ARG A 33 1.87 -8.18 3.30
CA ARG A 33 2.29 -9.45 3.87
C ARG A 33 2.87 -10.30 2.76
N LEU A 34 4.09 -10.75 2.96
CA LEU A 34 4.72 -11.80 2.19
C LEU A 34 4.74 -13.05 3.06
N ASN A 35 4.08 -14.11 2.60
CA ASN A 35 4.24 -15.42 3.21
C ASN A 35 5.22 -16.21 2.34
N TYR A 36 6.25 -16.78 2.95
CA TYR A 36 7.24 -17.61 2.28
C TYR A 36 7.61 -18.80 3.17
N LYS A 37 8.38 -19.75 2.65
CA LYS A 37 8.65 -21.04 3.33
C LYS A 37 9.21 -20.91 4.76
N HIS A 38 9.92 -19.83 5.08
CA HIS A 38 10.56 -19.64 6.39
C HIS A 38 9.86 -18.60 7.30
N GLY A 39 8.67 -18.12 6.92
CA GLY A 39 7.86 -17.26 7.78
C GLY A 39 7.09 -16.19 7.02
N THR A 40 6.79 -15.09 7.72
CA THR A 40 6.05 -13.95 7.16
C THR A 40 6.87 -12.68 7.32
N LEU A 41 7.15 -12.02 6.20
CA LEU A 41 7.61 -10.62 6.21
C LEU A 41 6.38 -9.72 6.11
N GLN A 42 6.40 -8.61 6.85
CA GLN A 42 5.29 -7.67 6.86
C GLN A 42 5.76 -6.23 6.95
N SER A 43 5.02 -5.35 6.28
CA SER A 43 5.16 -3.90 6.39
C SER A 43 3.77 -3.25 6.46
N TYR A 44 3.68 -2.05 7.01
CA TYR A 44 2.40 -1.35 7.09
C TYR A 44 2.56 0.16 7.03
N CYS A 45 1.49 0.83 6.63
CA CYS A 45 1.32 2.26 6.84
C CYS A 45 -0.10 2.60 7.25
N VAL A 46 -0.25 3.75 7.89
CA VAL A 46 -1.54 4.38 8.16
C VAL A 46 -1.60 5.67 7.37
N ILE A 47 -2.67 5.84 6.61
CA ILE A 47 -2.84 6.96 5.71
C ILE A 47 -4.31 7.40 5.72
N GLN A 48 -4.52 8.70 5.65
CA GLN A 48 -5.84 9.31 5.67
C GLN A 48 -6.36 9.47 4.24
N SER A 49 -7.63 9.14 4.02
CA SER A 49 -8.28 9.40 2.73
C SER A 49 -8.54 10.88 2.52
N ASP A 50 -8.57 11.29 1.26
CA ASP A 50 -8.92 12.64 0.88
C ASP A 50 -10.43 12.95 1.08
N LYS A 51 -10.82 14.16 0.67
CA LYS A 51 -12.21 14.64 0.72
C LYS A 51 -13.19 13.81 -0.11
N ASP A 52 -12.70 13.09 -1.12
CA ASP A 52 -13.49 12.29 -2.05
C ASP A 52 -13.46 10.80 -1.65
N GLY A 53 -12.91 10.47 -0.49
CA GLY A 53 -12.81 9.09 -0.01
C GLY A 53 -11.80 8.26 -0.80
N LYS A 54 -10.71 8.87 -1.28
CA LYS A 54 -9.66 8.22 -2.06
C LYS A 54 -8.30 8.26 -1.36
N ILE A 55 -7.49 7.25 -1.66
CA ILE A 55 -6.08 7.14 -1.26
C ILE A 55 -5.28 6.66 -2.46
N ASN A 56 -4.13 7.28 -2.69
CA ASN A 56 -3.16 6.91 -3.71
C ASN A 56 -1.76 6.88 -3.10
N LEU A 57 -1.21 5.67 -2.90
CA LEU A 57 0.05 5.50 -2.17
C LEU A 57 1.28 6.13 -2.88
N VAL A 58 1.18 6.42 -4.18
CA VAL A 58 2.23 7.12 -4.94
C VAL A 58 2.33 8.58 -4.51
N LYS A 59 1.19 9.21 -4.22
CA LYS A 59 1.09 10.65 -3.97
C LYS A 59 1.00 10.97 -2.48
N ASP A 60 0.23 10.16 -1.77
CA ASP A 60 -0.18 10.44 -0.41
C ASP A 60 0.88 9.96 0.58
N LYS A 61 1.16 10.80 1.56
CA LYS A 61 2.18 10.52 2.57
C LYS A 61 1.55 9.75 3.74
N PRO A 62 2.16 8.65 4.20
CA PRO A 62 1.72 7.98 5.41
C PRO A 62 1.89 8.89 6.63
N ILE A 63 0.93 8.82 7.55
CA ILE A 63 0.97 9.50 8.85
C ILE A 63 1.95 8.78 9.77
N ARG A 64 1.96 7.45 9.73
CA ARG A 64 2.86 6.56 10.47
C ARG A 64 2.97 5.21 9.78
N GLY A 65 3.97 4.41 10.12
CA GLY A 65 4.15 3.08 9.56
C GLY A 65 5.56 2.55 9.74
N THR A 66 5.86 1.47 9.01
CA THR A 66 7.21 0.89 8.92
C THR A 66 8.15 1.70 8.02
N TYR A 67 7.63 2.70 7.30
CA TYR A 67 8.42 3.60 6.46
C TYR A 67 7.98 5.07 6.63
N HIS A 68 8.91 5.99 6.42
CA HIS A 68 8.69 7.43 6.48
C HIS A 68 8.84 8.06 5.08
N GLY A 69 7.92 8.95 4.69
CA GLY A 69 7.93 9.60 3.37
C GLY A 69 6.96 8.99 2.36
N LYS A 70 6.95 9.48 1.11
CA LYS A 70 6.07 8.94 0.04
C LYS A 70 6.45 7.48 -0.25
N CYS A 71 5.47 6.59 -0.28
CA CYS A 71 5.70 5.17 -0.60
C CYS A 71 5.80 5.01 -2.12
N ILE A 72 7.02 4.94 -2.64
CA ILE A 72 7.24 4.82 -4.10
C ILE A 72 7.54 3.35 -4.49
N HIS A 73 7.59 2.42 -3.51
CA HIS A 73 8.16 1.10 -3.73
C HIS A 73 7.43 0.02 -2.93
N VAL A 74 6.61 -0.75 -3.63
CA VAL A 74 6.12 -2.04 -3.17
C VAL A 74 6.63 -3.07 -4.17
N ASN A 75 7.54 -3.93 -3.73
CA ASN A 75 8.07 -5.02 -4.53
C ASN A 75 7.22 -6.27 -4.25
N THR A 76 6.66 -6.90 -5.29
CA THR A 76 5.88 -8.14 -5.18
C THR A 76 6.77 -9.36 -5.38
N ILE A 77 6.57 -10.43 -4.60
CA ILE A 77 7.35 -11.67 -4.71
C ILE A 77 6.45 -12.76 -5.27
N ARG A 78 6.98 -13.49 -6.25
CA ARG A 78 6.56 -14.86 -6.57
C ARG A 78 7.65 -15.80 -6.09
N ASP A 79 7.24 -16.93 -5.50
CA ASP A 79 8.11 -18.07 -5.21
C ASP A 79 8.68 -18.70 -6.49
#